data_AF-A0A2S5N474-F1
#
_entry.id   AF-A0A2S5N474-F1
#
_cell.length_a   1.000
_cell.length_b   1.000
_cell.length_c   1.000
_cell.angle_alpha   90.00
_cell.angle_beta   90.00
_cell.angle_gamma   90.00
#
_symmetry.space_group_name_H-M   'P 1'
#
loop_
_entity.id
_entity.type
_entity.pdbx_description
1 polymer ?
#
loop_
_entity_poly.entity_id
_entity_poly.type
_entity_poly.pdbx_seq_one_letter_code
_entity_poly.pdbx_strand_id
1 'polypeptide(L)' 'MLNIEIDGKPLEVEHGSTIIDAADKVGIEIPRFCYHKKLSVAANCRMCLVQVEK' A
#
# COMPACT_ATOMS: atom_id res chain seq x y z
N MET A 1 -12.53 -10.54 -1.98
CA MET A 1 -12.14 -9.13 -2.25
C MET A 1 -12.49 -8.31 -1.02
N LEU A 2 -11.78 -7.21 -0.76
CA LEU A 2 -12.02 -6.26 0.33
C LEU A 2 -12.28 -4.89 -0.27
N ASN A 3 -13.29 -4.19 0.27
CA ASN A 3 -13.54 -2.80 -0.05
C ASN A 3 -12.79 -1.92 0.94
N ILE A 4 -11.90 -1.07 0.43
CA ILE A 4 -11.16 -0.09 1.21
C ILE A 4 -11.23 1.27 0.53
N GLU A 5 -10.83 2.30 1.24
CA GLU A 5 -10.74 3.67 0.74
C GLU A 5 -9.32 4.19 0.96
N ILE A 6 -8.74 4.85 -0.05
CA ILE A 6 -7.44 5.52 0.03
C ILE A 6 -7.63 6.95 -0.45
N ASP A 7 -7.35 7.94 0.40
CA ASP A 7 -7.47 9.37 0.10
C ASP A 7 -8.84 9.75 -0.53
N GLY A 8 -9.95 9.24 0.01
CA GLY A 8 -11.29 9.51 -0.52
C GLY A 8 -11.71 8.66 -1.71
N LYS A 9 -10.83 7.78 -2.22
CA LYS A 9 -11.08 6.95 -3.40
C LYS A 9 -11.43 5.51 -2.98
N PRO A 10 -12.67 5.04 -3.20
CA PRO A 10 -13.03 3.66 -2.93
C PRO A 10 -12.36 2.73 -3.95
N LEU A 11 -11.82 1.60 -3.48
CA LEU A 11 -11.27 0.54 -4.34
C LEU A 11 -11.49 -0.86 -3.78
N GLU A 12 -11.54 -1.82 -4.70
CA GLU A 12 -11.54 -3.25 -4.41
C GLU A 12 -10.13 -3.83 -4.47
N VAL A 13 -9.73 -4.51 -3.41
CA VAL A 13 -8.42 -5.19 -3.31
C VAL A 13 -8.58 -6.68 -3.01
N GLU A 14 -7.60 -7.47 -3.42
CA GLU A 14 -7.56 -8.89 -3.10
C GLU A 14 -7.14 -9.08 -1.64
N HIS A 15 -7.63 -10.15 -1.01
CA HIS A 15 -7.16 -10.51 0.33
C HIS A 15 -5.65 -10.79 0.29
N GLY A 16 -4.91 -10.21 1.23
CA GLY A 16 -3.45 -10.32 1.27
C GLY A 16 -2.70 -9.26 0.46
N SER A 17 -3.40 -8.37 -0.26
CA SER A 17 -2.76 -7.19 -0.87
C SER A 17 -2.15 -6.29 0.20
N THR A 18 -0.99 -5.70 -0.07
CA THR A 18 -0.42 -4.67 0.80
C THR A 18 -1.06 -3.31 0.53
N ILE A 19 -0.94 -2.37 1.49
CA ILE A 19 -1.37 -0.98 1.29
C ILE A 19 -0.60 -0.35 0.10
N ILE A 20 0.66 -0.73 -0.10
CA ILE A 20 1.48 -0.27 -1.24
C ILE A 20 0.87 -0.71 -2.56
N ASP A 21 0.45 -1.97 -2.67
CA ASP A 21 -0.19 -2.49 -3.90
C ASP A 21 -1.54 -1.80 -4.16
N ALA A 22 -2.30 -1.54 -3.11
CA ALA A 22 -3.56 -0.83 -3.18
C ALA A 22 -3.39 0.62 -3.66
N ALA A 23 -2.42 1.35 -3.11
CA ALA A 23 -2.11 2.72 -3.49
C ALA A 23 -1.59 2.81 -4.95
N ASP A 24 -0.72 1.88 -5.35
CA ASP A 24 -0.21 1.79 -6.74
C ASP A 24 -1.36 1.64 -7.75
N LYS A 25 -2.42 0.88 -7.44
CA LYS A 25 -3.57 0.67 -8.34
C LYS A 25 -4.35 1.96 -8.65
N VAL A 26 -4.37 2.90 -7.71
CA VAL A 26 -5.07 4.19 -7.85
C VAL A 26 -4.13 5.35 -8.20
N GLY A 27 -2.87 5.04 -8.52
CA GLY A 27 -1.85 6.00 -8.94
C GLY A 27 -1.28 6.85 -7.79
N ILE A 28 -1.40 6.40 -6.54
CA ILE A 28 -0.85 7.08 -5.38
C ILE A 28 0.50 6.44 -5.05
N GLU A 29 1.58 7.18 -5.30
CA GLU A 29 2.93 6.68 -5.09
C GLU A 29 3.37 6.84 -3.62
N ILE A 30 3.43 5.73 -2.88
CA ILE A 30 4.02 5.70 -1.55
C ILE A 30 5.54 5.61 -1.67
N PRO A 31 6.32 6.56 -1.09
CA PRO A 31 7.77 6.54 -1.17
C PRO A 31 8.34 5.32 -0.44
N ARG A 32 9.28 4.63 -1.09
CA ARG A 32 9.81 3.35 -0.60
C ARG A 32 11.26 3.15 -1.03
N PHE A 33 12.11 2.74 -0.08
CA PHE A 33 13.51 2.39 -0.37
C PHE A 33 13.75 0.88 -0.29
N CYS A 34 13.21 0.22 0.73
CA CYS A 34 13.52 -1.18 1.02
C CYS A 34 12.49 -2.17 0.49
N TYR A 35 11.49 -1.71 -0.26
CA TYR A 35 10.43 -2.55 -0.81
C TYR A 35 10.61 -2.67 -2.32
N HIS A 36 10.49 -3.91 -2.81
CA HIS A 36 10.45 -4.22 -4.23
C HIS A 36 9.54 -5.44 -4.46
N LYS A 37 8.67 -5.39 -5.48
CA LYS A 37 7.62 -6.41 -5.72
C LYS A 37 8.15 -7.85 -5.89
N LYS A 38 9.41 -7.99 -6.32
CA LYS A 38 10.07 -9.30 -6.55
C LYS A 38 10.99 -9.76 -5.40
N LEU A 39 11.08 -9.00 -4.30
CA LEU A 39 11.94 -9.32 -3.16
C LEU A 39 11.10 -9.48 -1.90
N SER A 40 11.67 -10.11 -0.88
CA SER A 40 11.05 -10.20 0.45
C SER A 40 10.96 -8.83 1.12
N VAL A 41 9.94 -8.64 1.97
CA VAL A 41 9.74 -7.40 2.73
C VAL A 41 10.81 -7.23 3.81
N ALA A 42 11.57 -6.14 3.75
CA ALA A 42 12.70 -5.88 4.67
C ALA A 42 12.35 -5.03 5.91
N ALA A 43 11.38 -4.11 5.80
CA ALA A 43 10.88 -3.25 6.90
C ALA A 43 11.94 -2.38 7.66
N ASN A 44 13.06 -2.04 7.03
CA ASN A 44 14.13 -1.25 7.67
C ASN A 44 14.02 0.27 7.45
N CYS A 45 13.49 0.76 6.30
CA CYS A 45 13.55 2.18 5.96
C CYS A 45 12.39 3.04 6.52
N ARG A 46 11.24 2.43 6.81
CA ARG A 46 10.01 3.10 7.30
C ARG A 46 9.51 4.28 6.45
N MET A 47 9.98 4.44 5.21
CA MET A 47 9.57 5.52 4.32
C MET A 47 8.10 5.36 3.86
N CYS A 48 7.59 4.13 3.85
CA CYS A 48 6.21 3.82 3.48
C CYS A 48 5.20 3.97 4.64
N LEU A 49 5.53 4.75 5.67
CA LEU A 49 4.59 5.02 6.76
C LEU A 49 3.40 5.82 6.25
N VAL A 50 2.20 5.37 6.60
CA VAL A 50 0.93 6.00 6.24
C VAL A 50 0.03 6.05 7.47
N GLN A 51 -0.92 7.00 7.47
CA GLN A 51 -1.96 7.08 8.47
C GLN A 51 -3.16 6.23 8.05
N VAL A 52 -3.79 5.56 9.01
CA VAL A 52 -5.01 4.79 8.79
C VAL A 52 -6.07 5.33 9.73
N GLU A 53 -7.26 5.62 9.17
CA GLU A 53 -8.43 6.01 9.95
C GLU A 53 -9.03 4.79 10.66
N LYS A 54 -9.64 5.01 11.84
CA LYS A 54 -10.20 3.95 12.68
C LYS A 54 -11.56 3.47 12.18
#